data_AF-A0A3D0S5C3-F1
#
_entry.id   AF-A0A3D0S5C3-F1
#
_cell.length_a   1.000
_cell.length_b   1.000
_cell.length_c   1.000
_cell.angle_alpha   90.00
_cell.angle_beta   90.00
_cell.angle_gamma   90.00
#
_symmetry.space_group_name_H-M   'P 1'
#
loop_
_entity.id
_entity.type
_entity.pdbx_description
1 polymer ?
#
loop_
_entity_poly.entity_id
_entity_poly.type
_entity_poly.pdbx_seq_one_letter_code
_entity_poly.pdbx_strand_id
1 'polypeptide(L)'
;MGQGVDRDTSQVIACLREALIGSGLSQAAFARALGTSGPRMSTYLSGEVQPSARFFVRARRLGAALGAATARGLMSAPVTAAAIRSYLHSGQSEWSWRMLLQGRDHLAEAITSGDQQLLDAWEAAPSSTGSPEWDALLAAVVAHETETAGLPAPAWSRVGPLAGPLLDAWVPEHPFLSPDRVRAQTPDWLREQNIYVPARDLVTA
;
A
#
# COMPACT_ATOMS: atom_id res chain seq x y z
N MET A 1 -2.33 -18.81 -39.99
CA MET A 1 -1.50 -17.59 -39.92
C MET A 1 -2.13 -16.68 -38.90
N GLY A 2 -1.57 -16.59 -37.69
CA GLY A 2 -2.09 -15.67 -36.68
C GLY A 2 -1.87 -14.24 -37.15
N GLN A 3 -2.93 -13.44 -37.23
CA GLN A 3 -2.77 -12.01 -37.42
C GLN A 3 -1.94 -11.49 -36.24
N GLY A 4 -0.78 -10.90 -36.53
CA GLY A 4 0.04 -10.26 -35.52
C GLY A 4 -0.76 -9.20 -34.77
N VAL A 5 -0.40 -8.97 -33.52
CA VAL A 5 -0.96 -7.88 -32.71
C VAL A 5 -0.79 -6.57 -33.49
N ASP A 6 -1.87 -5.78 -33.61
CA ASP A 6 -1.81 -4.52 -34.35
C ASP A 6 -0.87 -3.51 -33.68
N ARG A 7 -0.56 -2.42 -34.40
CA ARG A 7 0.39 -1.40 -33.95
C ARG A 7 -0.02 -0.75 -32.63
N ASP A 8 -1.30 -0.43 -32.46
CA ASP A 8 -1.79 0.31 -31.30
C ASP A 8 -1.83 -0.60 -30.08
N THR A 9 -2.28 -1.84 -30.24
CA THR A 9 -2.22 -2.85 -29.17
C THR A 9 -0.77 -3.13 -28.76
N SER A 10 0.15 -3.23 -29.71
CA SER A 10 1.59 -3.39 -29.42
C SER A 10 2.15 -2.21 -28.60
N GLN A 11 1.73 -0.98 -28.93
CA GLN A 11 2.13 0.21 -28.17
C GLN A 11 1.55 0.22 -26.75
N VAL A 12 0.29 -0.19 -26.58
CA VAL A 12 -0.33 -0.31 -25.25
C VAL A 12 0.42 -1.32 -24.38
N ILE A 13 0.75 -2.49 -24.94
CA ILE A 13 1.54 -3.53 -24.25
C ILE A 13 2.91 -2.98 -23.82
N ALA A 14 3.61 -2.30 -24.73
CA ALA A 14 4.92 -1.71 -24.44
C ALA A 14 4.85 -0.72 -23.27
N CYS A 15 3.91 0.22 -23.32
CA CYS A 15 3.68 1.19 -22.24
C CYS A 15 3.32 0.52 -20.89
N LEU A 16 2.54 -0.56 -20.90
CA LEU A 16 2.22 -1.32 -19.68
C LEU A 16 3.44 -2.04 -19.11
N ARG A 17 4.31 -2.59 -19.97
CA ARG A 17 5.57 -3.21 -19.56
C ARG A 17 6.53 -2.17 -18.99
N GLU A 18 6.64 -1.01 -19.61
CA GLU A 18 7.43 0.11 -19.10
C GLU A 18 6.94 0.55 -17.72
N ALA A 19 5.62 0.70 -17.54
CA ALA A 19 5.04 1.05 -16.24
C ALA A 19 5.31 -0.03 -15.18
N LEU A 20 5.20 -1.31 -15.53
CA LEU A 20 5.54 -2.43 -14.66
C LEU A 20 7.03 -2.39 -14.25
N ILE A 21 7.93 -2.30 -15.22
CA ILE A 21 9.38 -2.26 -14.97
C ILE A 21 9.75 -1.04 -14.12
N GLY A 22 9.24 0.13 -14.49
CA GLY A 22 9.48 1.39 -13.77
C GLY A 22 8.95 1.37 -12.33
N SER A 23 7.92 0.58 -12.04
CA SER A 23 7.41 0.44 -10.67
C SER A 23 8.35 -0.32 -9.73
N GLY A 24 9.27 -1.13 -10.26
CA GLY A 24 10.12 -2.03 -9.47
C GLY A 24 9.39 -3.22 -8.83
N LEU A 25 8.08 -3.37 -9.06
CA LEU A 25 7.28 -4.46 -8.51
C LEU A 25 7.27 -5.70 -9.42
N SER A 26 6.99 -6.87 -8.83
CA SER A 26 6.65 -8.06 -9.63
C SER A 26 5.32 -7.86 -10.35
N GLN A 27 5.06 -8.60 -11.44
CA GLN A 27 3.79 -8.51 -12.17
C GLN A 27 2.57 -8.72 -11.28
N ALA A 28 2.62 -9.67 -10.35
CA ALA A 28 1.53 -9.94 -9.42
C ALA A 28 1.32 -8.81 -8.41
N ALA A 29 2.41 -8.22 -7.90
CA ALA A 29 2.33 -7.08 -6.99
C ALA A 29 1.84 -5.82 -7.70
N PHE A 30 2.30 -5.55 -8.93
CA PHE A 30 1.83 -4.41 -9.72
C PHE A 30 0.37 -4.56 -10.13
N ALA A 31 -0.07 -5.77 -10.51
CA ALA A 31 -1.48 -6.06 -10.75
C ALA A 31 -2.34 -5.71 -9.52
N ARG A 32 -1.90 -6.11 -8.32
CA ARG A 32 -2.59 -5.77 -7.08
C ARG A 32 -2.58 -4.27 -6.80
N ALA A 33 -1.45 -3.59 -6.98
CA ALA A 33 -1.34 -2.14 -6.85
C ALA A 33 -2.35 -1.39 -7.72
N LEU A 34 -2.67 -1.95 -8.89
CA LEU A 34 -3.66 -1.42 -9.82
C LEU A 34 -5.11 -1.80 -9.49
N GLY A 35 -5.34 -2.69 -8.53
CA GLY A 35 -6.67 -3.20 -8.20
C GLY A 35 -7.17 -4.26 -9.17
N THR A 36 -6.27 -5.04 -9.78
CA THR A 36 -6.61 -6.17 -10.66
C THR A 36 -5.89 -7.45 -10.25
N SER A 37 -6.20 -8.56 -10.91
CA SER A 37 -5.58 -9.85 -10.65
C SER A 37 -4.36 -10.09 -11.55
N GLY A 38 -3.41 -10.91 -11.08
CA GLY A 38 -2.25 -11.34 -11.88
C GLY A 38 -2.62 -11.96 -13.23
N PRO A 39 -3.60 -12.89 -13.29
CA PRO A 39 -4.09 -13.43 -14.57
C PRO A 39 -4.66 -12.36 -15.51
N ARG A 40 -5.46 -11.42 -14.99
CA ARG A 40 -6.00 -10.32 -15.81
C ARG A 40 -4.89 -9.42 -16.34
N MET A 41 -3.89 -9.10 -15.51
CA MET A 41 -2.71 -8.37 -15.95
C MET A 41 -1.94 -9.12 -17.04
N SER A 42 -1.81 -10.44 -16.92
CA SER A 42 -1.18 -11.28 -17.96
C SER A 42 -1.88 -11.13 -19.30
N THR A 43 -3.21 -11.15 -19.32
CA THR A 43 -3.99 -10.97 -20.57
C THR A 43 -3.82 -9.58 -21.19
N TYR A 44 -3.56 -8.54 -20.38
CA TYR A 44 -3.21 -7.21 -20.90
C TYR A 44 -1.81 -7.18 -21.50
N LEU A 45 -0.85 -7.90 -20.90
CA LEU A 45 0.55 -7.93 -21.34
C LEU A 45 0.81 -8.86 -22.55
N SER A 46 -0.11 -9.80 -22.82
CA SER A 46 -0.11 -10.64 -24.03
C SER A 46 -0.94 -10.05 -25.17
N GLY A 47 -1.77 -9.04 -24.90
CA GLY A 47 -2.66 -8.43 -25.90
C GLY A 47 -3.96 -9.20 -26.13
N GLU A 48 -4.22 -10.26 -25.36
CA GLU A 48 -5.47 -11.02 -25.44
C GLU A 48 -6.69 -10.18 -25.04
N VAL A 49 -6.50 -9.24 -24.11
CA VAL A 49 -7.55 -8.33 -23.65
C VAL A 49 -7.05 -6.91 -23.75
N GLN A 50 -7.88 -6.01 -24.26
CA GLN A 50 -7.58 -4.58 -24.24
C GLN A 50 -7.97 -3.96 -22.89
N PRO A 51 -7.05 -3.27 -22.20
CA PRO A 51 -7.40 -2.54 -20.97
C PRO A 51 -8.32 -1.35 -21.29
N SER A 52 -9.13 -0.95 -20.32
CA SER A 52 -9.83 0.33 -20.43
C SER A 52 -8.84 1.50 -20.39
N ALA A 53 -9.21 2.62 -21.02
CA ALA A 53 -8.38 3.83 -20.99
C ALA A 53 -8.06 4.27 -19.53
N ARG A 54 -9.05 4.17 -18.63
CA ARG A 54 -8.86 4.46 -17.19
C ARG A 54 -7.80 3.57 -16.56
N PHE A 55 -7.83 2.26 -16.83
CA PHE A 55 -6.82 1.33 -16.31
C PHE A 55 -5.43 1.66 -16.83
N PHE A 56 -5.32 1.91 -18.14
CA PHE A 56 -4.05 2.26 -18.78
C PHE A 56 -3.42 3.53 -18.21
N VAL A 57 -4.20 4.60 -18.07
CA VAL A 57 -3.74 5.86 -17.45
C VAL A 57 -3.31 5.64 -16.01
N ARG A 58 -4.08 4.88 -15.23
CA ARG A 58 -3.73 4.52 -13.85
C ARG A 58 -2.41 3.74 -13.80
N ALA A 59 -2.21 2.77 -14.68
CA ALA A 59 -0.98 1.97 -14.75
C ALA A 59 0.26 2.83 -14.98
N ARG A 60 0.21 3.74 -15.96
CA ARG A 60 1.34 4.65 -16.22
C ARG A 60 1.63 5.58 -15.05
N ARG A 61 0.58 6.19 -14.48
CA ARG A 61 0.73 7.09 -13.32
C ARG A 61 1.34 6.39 -12.12
N LEU A 62 0.79 5.23 -11.72
CA LEU A 62 1.32 4.47 -10.58
C LEU A 62 2.72 3.93 -10.84
N GLY A 63 3.01 3.45 -12.05
CA GLY A 63 4.35 2.98 -12.42
C GLY A 63 5.41 4.07 -12.26
N ALA A 64 5.13 5.28 -12.76
CA ALA A 64 6.02 6.43 -12.62
C ALA A 64 6.14 6.94 -11.17
N ALA A 65 5.03 6.95 -10.43
CA ALA A 65 5.00 7.35 -9.02
C ALA A 65 5.83 6.42 -8.14
N LEU A 66 5.65 5.10 -8.28
CA LEU A 66 6.40 4.08 -7.55
C LEU A 66 7.89 4.13 -7.89
N GLY A 67 8.23 4.29 -9.17
CA GLY A 67 9.62 4.46 -9.61
C GLY A 67 10.29 5.70 -9.01
N ALA A 68 9.58 6.83 -8.95
CA ALA A 68 10.12 8.05 -8.36
C ALA A 68 10.28 7.99 -6.84
N ALA A 69 9.32 7.37 -6.13
CA ALA A 69 9.46 7.12 -4.71
C ALA A 69 10.72 6.27 -4.45
N THR A 70 10.89 5.17 -5.20
CA THR A 70 12.05 4.29 -5.10
C THR A 70 13.36 5.02 -5.38
N ALA A 71 13.42 5.84 -6.44
CA ALA A 71 14.61 6.60 -6.80
C ALA A 71 15.03 7.61 -5.71
N ARG A 72 14.10 8.06 -4.88
CA ARG A 72 14.34 8.97 -3.74
C ARG A 72 14.57 8.23 -2.41
N GLY A 73 14.54 6.89 -2.42
CA GLY A 73 14.61 6.09 -1.20
C GLY A 73 13.38 6.20 -0.30
N LEU A 74 12.26 6.70 -0.83
CA LEU A 74 11.02 6.89 -0.10
C LEU A 74 10.13 5.66 -0.20
N MET A 75 9.41 5.39 0.89
CA MET A 75 8.48 4.27 0.95
C MET A 75 7.14 4.66 0.33
N SER A 76 6.50 3.66 -0.29
CA SER A 76 5.09 3.66 -0.68
C SER A 76 4.40 2.51 0.06
N ALA A 77 3.05 2.47 0.04
CA ALA A 77 2.33 1.39 0.71
C ALA A 77 2.79 -0.02 0.31
N PRO A 78 3.01 -0.36 -0.98
CA PRO A 78 3.53 -1.69 -1.35
C PRO A 78 4.93 -1.98 -0.78
N VAL A 79 5.81 -0.98 -0.72
CA VAL A 79 7.17 -1.11 -0.17
C VAL A 79 7.11 -1.30 1.35
N THR A 80 6.29 -0.51 2.05
CA THR A 80 6.05 -0.65 3.49
C THR A 80 5.53 -2.03 3.85
N ALA A 81 4.49 -2.51 3.15
CA ALA A 81 3.95 -3.84 3.43
C ALA A 81 4.96 -4.96 3.13
N ALA A 82 5.77 -4.83 2.08
CA ALA A 82 6.83 -5.80 1.76
C ALA A 82 7.95 -5.82 2.81
N ALA A 83 8.33 -4.66 3.33
CA ALA A 83 9.33 -4.53 4.40
C ALA A 83 8.80 -5.16 5.70
N ILE A 84 7.57 -4.82 6.12
CA ILE A 84 6.90 -5.42 7.28
C ILE A 84 6.86 -6.95 7.15
N ARG A 85 6.43 -7.48 6.00
CA ARG A 85 6.36 -8.92 5.74
C ARG A 85 7.69 -9.63 5.97
N SER A 86 8.77 -9.05 5.47
CA SER A 86 10.11 -9.64 5.57
C SER A 86 10.56 -9.78 7.02
N TYR A 87 10.30 -8.76 7.85
CA TYR A 87 10.64 -8.79 9.27
C TYR A 87 9.70 -9.68 10.10
N LEU A 88 8.40 -9.71 9.79
CA LEU A 88 7.46 -10.64 10.42
C LEU A 88 7.86 -12.09 10.16
N HIS A 89 8.20 -12.43 8.92
CA HIS A 89 8.66 -13.78 8.57
C HIS A 89 9.95 -14.18 9.32
N SER A 90 10.77 -13.20 9.70
CA SER A 90 12.01 -13.42 10.44
C SER A 90 11.84 -13.33 11.97
N GLY A 91 10.61 -13.16 12.48
CA GLY A 91 10.34 -13.03 13.92
C GLY A 91 10.80 -11.70 14.54
N GLN A 92 11.07 -10.68 13.72
CA GLN A 92 11.64 -9.40 14.15
C GLN A 92 10.54 -8.31 14.26
N SER A 93 9.56 -8.51 15.14
CA SER A 93 8.39 -7.64 15.27
C SER A 93 8.73 -6.16 15.55
N GLU A 94 9.83 -5.89 16.26
CA GLU A 94 10.29 -4.52 16.52
C GLU A 94 10.69 -3.78 15.23
N TRP A 95 11.29 -4.48 14.28
CA TRP A 95 11.62 -3.92 12.97
C TRP A 95 10.37 -3.73 12.10
N SER A 96 9.35 -4.58 12.24
CA SER A 96 8.05 -4.37 11.59
C SER A 96 7.40 -3.05 12.03
N TRP A 97 7.48 -2.71 13.33
CA TRP A 97 7.04 -1.40 13.83
C TRP A 97 7.82 -0.27 13.18
N ARG A 98 9.16 -0.34 13.17
CA ARG A 98 9.98 0.69 12.53
C ARG A 98 9.61 0.92 11.06
N MET A 99 9.37 -0.15 10.30
CA MET A 99 8.98 -0.04 8.89
C MET A 99 7.60 0.60 8.70
N LEU A 100 6.65 0.33 9.60
CA LEU A 100 5.35 1.00 9.60
C LEU A 100 5.52 2.50 9.87
N LEU A 101 6.25 2.88 10.93
CA LEU A 101 6.44 4.28 11.31
C LEU A 101 7.22 5.06 10.23
N GLN A 102 8.27 4.46 9.66
CA GLN A 102 9.00 5.07 8.55
C GLN A 102 8.11 5.23 7.30
N GLY A 103 7.24 4.27 7.02
CA GLY A 103 6.22 4.41 5.97
C GLY A 103 5.29 5.59 6.23
N ARG A 104 4.74 5.70 7.45
CA ARG A 104 3.89 6.83 7.87
C ARG A 104 4.62 8.17 7.70
N ASP A 105 5.87 8.27 8.14
CA ASP A 105 6.66 9.50 8.04
C ASP A 105 6.87 9.93 6.58
N HIS A 106 7.15 8.99 5.68
CA HIS A 106 7.26 9.28 4.25
C HIS A 106 5.92 9.69 3.61
N LEU A 107 4.79 9.15 4.08
CA LEU A 107 3.46 9.62 3.68
C LEU A 107 3.21 11.04 4.19
N ALA A 108 3.48 11.30 5.46
CA ALA A 108 3.30 12.63 6.07
C ALA A 108 4.16 13.69 5.36
N GLU A 109 5.39 13.35 4.96
CA GLU A 109 6.25 14.22 4.15
C GLU A 109 5.66 14.48 2.76
N ALA A 110 5.15 13.43 2.07
CA ALA A 110 4.50 13.59 0.77
C ALA A 110 3.25 14.50 0.85
N ILE A 111 2.48 14.38 1.94
CA ILE A 111 1.32 15.23 2.22
C ILE A 111 1.77 16.67 2.46
N THR A 112 2.74 16.88 3.35
CA THR A 112 3.21 18.20 3.77
C THR A 112 3.85 18.97 2.62
N SER A 113 4.65 18.28 1.81
CA SER A 113 5.28 18.86 0.61
C SER A 113 4.30 19.09 -0.55
N GLY A 114 3.11 18.47 -0.52
CA GLY A 114 2.16 18.50 -1.63
C GLY A 114 2.67 17.80 -2.89
N ASP A 115 3.63 16.87 -2.77
CA ASP A 115 4.17 16.14 -3.92
C ASP A 115 3.16 15.11 -4.44
N GLN A 116 2.39 15.50 -5.45
CA GLN A 116 1.37 14.65 -6.05
C GLN A 116 1.94 13.34 -6.60
N GLN A 117 3.18 13.32 -7.09
CA GLN A 117 3.77 12.10 -7.63
C GLN A 117 4.10 11.11 -6.52
N LEU A 118 4.46 11.58 -5.32
CA LEU A 118 4.63 10.72 -4.15
C LEU A 118 3.28 10.28 -3.57
N LEU A 119 2.29 11.17 -3.52
CA LEU A 119 0.92 10.82 -3.10
C LEU A 119 0.30 9.74 -4.01
N ASP A 120 0.52 9.84 -5.33
CA ASP A 120 0.09 8.83 -6.28
C ASP A 120 0.73 7.45 -5.98
N ALA A 121 1.95 7.40 -5.42
CA ALA A 121 2.59 6.13 -5.05
C ALA A 121 1.87 5.46 -3.86
N TRP A 122 1.25 6.23 -2.98
CA TRP A 122 0.45 5.74 -1.85
C TRP A 122 -0.97 5.30 -2.26
N GLU A 123 -1.46 5.69 -3.44
CA GLU A 123 -2.67 5.12 -4.02
C GLU A 123 -2.50 3.65 -4.46
N ALA A 124 -1.26 3.18 -4.61
CA ALA A 124 -0.96 1.80 -5.00
C ALA A 124 -1.32 0.83 -3.86
N ALA A 125 -2.24 -0.09 -4.12
CA ALA A 125 -2.65 -1.06 -3.11
C ALA A 125 -1.49 -2.02 -2.75
N PRO A 126 -1.18 -2.21 -1.46
CA PRO A 126 -0.13 -3.14 -1.04
C PRO A 126 -0.55 -4.60 -1.26
N SER A 127 0.44 -5.49 -1.29
CA SER A 127 0.19 -6.91 -1.01
C SER A 127 0.22 -7.15 0.49
N SER A 128 -0.45 -8.21 0.97
CA SER A 128 -0.47 -8.55 2.39
C SER A 128 0.93 -8.66 2.99
N THR A 129 1.05 -8.16 4.22
CA THR A 129 2.20 -8.32 5.12
C THR A 129 2.36 -9.77 5.60
N GLY A 130 1.36 -10.63 5.37
CA GLY A 130 1.29 -11.97 5.94
C GLY A 130 0.58 -12.02 7.30
N SER A 131 0.15 -10.87 7.84
CA SER A 131 -0.67 -10.76 9.05
C SER A 131 -1.85 -9.82 8.77
N PRO A 132 -3.10 -10.29 8.96
CA PRO A 132 -4.29 -9.45 8.84
C PRO A 132 -4.24 -8.23 9.75
N GLU A 133 -3.64 -8.36 10.93
CA GLU A 133 -3.54 -7.30 11.93
C GLU A 133 -2.62 -6.16 11.47
N TRP A 134 -1.44 -6.50 10.93
CA TRP A 134 -0.52 -5.53 10.37
C TRP A 134 -1.04 -4.88 9.09
N ASP A 135 -1.77 -5.65 8.29
CA ASP A 135 -2.46 -5.15 7.11
C ASP A 135 -3.52 -4.10 7.47
N ALA A 136 -4.34 -4.39 8.48
CA ALA A 136 -5.37 -3.49 8.96
C ALA A 136 -4.78 -2.24 9.61
N LEU A 137 -3.69 -2.37 10.37
CA LEU A 137 -2.99 -1.23 10.96
C LEU A 137 -2.38 -0.31 9.90
N LEU A 138 -1.73 -0.86 8.86
CA LEU A 138 -1.21 -0.06 7.75
C LEU A 138 -2.33 0.68 7.02
N ALA A 139 -3.45 0.02 6.75
CA ALA A 139 -4.62 0.64 6.14
C ALA A 139 -5.17 1.78 7.01
N ALA A 140 -5.39 1.54 8.30
CA ALA A 140 -5.95 2.52 9.22
C ALA A 140 -5.03 3.75 9.36
N VAL A 141 -3.71 3.55 9.47
CA VAL A 141 -2.74 4.65 9.54
C VAL A 141 -2.78 5.49 8.25
N VAL A 142 -2.73 4.86 7.08
CA VAL A 142 -2.77 5.61 5.81
C VAL A 142 -4.07 6.37 5.62
N ALA A 143 -5.22 5.76 5.97
CA ALA A 143 -6.51 6.44 5.94
C ALA A 143 -6.51 7.65 6.88
N HIS A 144 -6.05 7.48 8.11
CA HIS A 144 -6.03 8.53 9.11
C HIS A 144 -5.14 9.72 8.70
N GLU A 145 -3.92 9.47 8.24
CA GLU A 145 -2.98 10.53 7.81
C GLU A 145 -3.55 11.36 6.66
N THR A 146 -4.10 10.69 5.64
CA THR A 146 -4.68 11.38 4.47
C THR A 146 -5.95 12.15 4.82
N GLU A 147 -6.84 11.57 5.62
CA GLU A 147 -8.09 12.22 6.04
C GLU A 147 -7.85 13.42 6.95
N THR A 148 -6.90 13.31 7.87
CA THR A 148 -6.52 14.42 8.77
C THR A 148 -5.94 15.60 7.98
N ALA A 149 -5.30 15.32 6.85
CA ALA A 149 -4.81 16.33 5.91
C ALA A 149 -5.89 16.86 4.94
N GLY A 150 -7.14 16.41 5.05
CA GLY A 150 -8.24 16.79 4.15
C GLY A 150 -8.13 16.19 2.74
N LEU A 151 -7.31 15.16 2.56
CA LEU A 151 -7.14 14.44 1.30
C LEU A 151 -8.05 13.20 1.25
N PRO A 152 -8.47 12.76 0.05
CA PRO A 152 -9.19 11.50 -0.08
C PRO A 152 -8.27 10.32 0.25
N ALA A 153 -8.67 9.47 1.19
CA ALA A 153 -7.92 8.25 1.48
C ALA A 153 -7.90 7.29 0.26
N PRO A 154 -6.79 6.55 0.06
CA PRO A 154 -6.72 5.53 -0.95
C PRO A 154 -7.85 4.50 -0.84
N ALA A 155 -8.44 4.08 -1.96
CA ALA A 155 -9.57 3.15 -1.93
C ALA A 155 -9.25 1.82 -1.20
N TRP A 156 -7.99 1.36 -1.26
CA TRP A 156 -7.54 0.14 -0.60
C TRP A 156 -7.50 0.25 0.93
N SER A 157 -7.39 1.46 1.49
CA SER A 157 -7.39 1.66 2.95
C SER A 157 -8.80 1.72 3.54
N ARG A 158 -9.83 1.79 2.69
CA ARG A 158 -11.25 1.81 3.09
C ARG A 158 -12.07 0.62 2.59
N VAL A 159 -11.60 -0.12 1.59
CA VAL A 159 -12.37 -1.20 0.95
C VAL A 159 -11.58 -2.50 0.90
N GLY A 160 -12.11 -3.54 1.56
CA GLY A 160 -11.63 -4.91 1.46
C GLY A 160 -11.40 -5.59 2.82
N PRO A 161 -10.91 -6.85 2.84
CA PRO A 161 -10.56 -7.57 4.07
C PRO A 161 -9.47 -6.88 4.91
N LEU A 162 -8.82 -5.83 4.38
CA LEU A 162 -7.82 -5.02 5.08
C LEU A 162 -8.42 -3.75 5.74
N ALA A 163 -9.68 -3.43 5.47
CA ALA A 163 -10.27 -2.12 5.81
C ALA A 163 -11.56 -2.20 6.65
N GLY A 164 -12.00 -3.41 6.99
CA GLY A 164 -13.03 -3.61 8.01
C GLY A 164 -12.39 -3.80 9.39
N PRO A 165 -13.15 -3.62 10.48
CA PRO A 165 -12.67 -3.93 11.81
C PRO A 165 -12.20 -5.38 11.86
N LEU A 166 -11.10 -5.63 12.57
CA LEU A 166 -10.65 -6.99 12.85
C LEU A 166 -11.77 -7.75 13.58
N LEU A 167 -11.97 -9.02 13.21
CA LEU A 167 -12.98 -9.87 13.86
C LEU A 167 -12.68 -10.03 15.35
N ASP A 168 -11.41 -10.27 15.66
CA ASP A 168 -10.89 -10.35 17.01
C ASP A 168 -10.11 -9.07 17.35
N ALA A 169 -10.31 -8.58 18.57
CA ALA A 169 -9.57 -7.42 19.07
C ALA A 169 -8.07 -7.70 19.10
N TRP A 170 -7.29 -6.93 18.35
CA TRP A 170 -5.84 -7.06 18.35
C TRP A 170 -5.19 -6.07 19.31
N VAL A 171 -4.51 -6.63 20.30
CA VAL A 171 -3.66 -5.88 21.24
C VAL A 171 -2.24 -6.44 21.08
N PRO A 172 -1.33 -5.75 20.37
CA PRO A 172 0.05 -6.19 20.27
C PRO A 172 0.70 -6.31 21.65
N GLU A 173 1.63 -7.24 21.80
CA GLU A 173 2.42 -7.34 23.03
C GLU A 173 3.21 -6.04 23.22
N HIS A 174 3.05 -5.42 24.39
CA HIS A 174 3.67 -4.13 24.70
C HIS A 174 4.64 -4.29 25.88
N PRO A 175 5.92 -3.88 25.75
CA PRO A 175 6.95 -4.15 26.77
C PRO A 175 6.70 -3.49 28.13
N PHE A 176 6.03 -2.33 28.16
CA PHE A 176 5.86 -1.52 29.38
C PHE A 176 4.42 -1.29 29.86
N LEU A 177 3.39 -1.69 29.11
CA LEU A 177 1.99 -1.37 29.42
C LEU A 177 1.18 -2.65 29.57
N SER A 178 0.26 -2.66 30.53
CA SER A 178 -0.77 -3.70 30.59
C SER A 178 -1.78 -3.53 29.44
N PRO A 179 -2.47 -4.61 29.03
CA PRO A 179 -3.51 -4.54 28.00
C PRO A 179 -4.58 -3.47 28.26
N ASP A 180 -5.03 -3.31 29.50
CA ASP A 180 -6.01 -2.28 29.85
C ASP A 180 -5.47 -0.85 29.64
N ARG A 181 -4.18 -0.64 29.93
CA ARG A 181 -3.52 0.65 29.71
C ARG A 181 -3.27 0.91 28.24
N VAL A 182 -3.02 -0.13 27.44
CA VAL A 182 -2.95 -0.02 25.98
C VAL A 182 -4.32 0.39 25.42
N ARG A 183 -5.39 -0.30 25.82
CA ARG A 183 -6.76 0.03 25.39
C ARG A 183 -7.16 1.45 25.75
N ALA A 184 -6.83 1.90 26.97
CA ALA A 184 -7.12 3.25 27.44
C ALA A 184 -6.34 4.35 26.70
N GLN A 185 -5.18 4.04 26.13
CA GLN A 185 -4.33 4.99 25.39
C GLN A 185 -4.47 4.87 23.87
N THR A 186 -5.34 3.96 23.39
CA THR A 186 -5.59 3.76 21.97
C THR A 186 -6.52 4.85 21.43
N PRO A 187 -6.18 5.52 20.31
CA PRO A 187 -7.05 6.53 19.71
C PRO A 187 -8.30 5.90 19.07
N ASP A 188 -9.38 6.68 19.00
CA ASP A 188 -10.72 6.21 18.61
C ASP A 188 -10.74 5.58 17.22
N TRP A 189 -10.03 6.18 16.26
CA TRP A 189 -9.97 5.69 14.88
C TRP A 189 -9.31 4.30 14.75
N LEU A 190 -8.49 3.87 15.72
CA LEU A 190 -8.00 2.49 15.80
C LEU A 190 -8.96 1.57 16.56
N ARG A 191 -9.57 2.08 17.64
CA ARG A 191 -10.56 1.31 18.43
C ARG A 191 -11.74 0.88 17.57
N GLU A 192 -12.21 1.75 16.69
CA GLU A 192 -13.26 1.47 15.70
C GLU A 192 -12.90 0.31 14.75
N GLN A 193 -11.61 0.07 14.54
CA GLN A 193 -11.09 -1.02 13.71
C GLN A 193 -10.71 -2.27 14.52
N ASN A 194 -11.04 -2.33 15.82
CA ASN A 194 -10.61 -3.38 16.74
C ASN A 194 -9.08 -3.51 16.89
N ILE A 195 -8.35 -2.43 16.65
CA ILE A 195 -6.90 -2.34 16.80
C ILE A 195 -6.58 -1.52 18.05
N TYR A 196 -5.74 -2.04 18.94
CA TYR A 196 -5.43 -1.40 20.21
C TYR A 196 -3.93 -1.13 20.32
N VAL A 197 -3.52 0.04 19.81
CA VAL A 197 -2.14 0.54 19.82
C VAL A 197 -2.15 1.95 20.44
N PRO A 198 -1.31 2.24 21.44
CA PRO A 198 -1.24 3.57 22.05
C PRO A 198 -0.85 4.65 21.03
N ALA A 199 -1.45 5.83 21.10
CA ALA A 199 -1.16 6.93 20.18
C ALA A 199 0.35 7.32 20.14
N ARG A 200 1.03 7.22 21.28
CA ARG A 200 2.47 7.51 21.40
C ARG A 200 3.36 6.51 20.63
N ASP A 201 2.87 5.31 20.38
CA ASP A 201 3.61 4.27 19.64
C ASP A 201 3.40 4.44 18.11
N LEU A 202 2.48 5.33 17.73
CA LEU A 202 2.17 5.73 16.36
C LEU A 202 2.83 7.05 15.98
N VAL A 203 3.87 7.48 16.70
CA VAL A 203 4.70 8.63 16.34
C VAL A 203 6.17 8.23 16.45
N THR A 204 7.00 8.86 15.63
CA THR A 204 8.46 8.70 15.74
C THR A 204 8.92 9.62 16.87
N ALA A 205 9.71 9.07 17.80
CA ALA A 205 10.17 9.77 19.01
C ALA A 205 11.16 10.91 18.72
#